data_AF-A0A970T9Q9-F1
#
_entry.id   AF-A0A970T9Q9-F1
#
_cell.length_a   1.000
_cell.length_b   1.000
_cell.length_c   1.000
_cell.angle_alpha   90.00
_cell.angle_beta   90.00
_cell.angle_gamma   90.00
#
_symmetry.space_group_name_H-M   'P 1'
#
loop_
_entity.id
_entity.type
_entity.pdbx_description
1 polymer ?
#
loop_
_entity_poly.entity_id
_entity_poly.type
_entity_poly.pdbx_seq_one_letter_code
_entity_poly.pdbx_strand_id
1 'polypeptide(L)'
;MFKCAWETIDEIAQDPRQQMMAKTGMTAILHTWTLKLLYHPHLHCIVPAGGIDKSNQWKTNKGKGDFLFYVPAVANKFRGKFMCHLHRYYQSGKLKAAGKTAVLLNPKVWQQLKDKLYKTNWVVNCKKPFKGPETVIEYLGRYTHKIAISKYRIKKLHIQP
;
A
#
# COMPACT_ATOMS: atom_id res chain seq x y z
N MET A 1 7.30 -2.25 -1.16
CA MET A 1 5.89 -1.81 -0.93
C MET A 1 5.28 -1.21 -2.18
N PHE A 2 5.77 -0.07 -2.70
CA PHE A 2 5.20 0.58 -3.89
C PHE A 2 5.03 -0.35 -5.09
N LYS A 3 6.09 -1.09 -5.44
CA LYS A 3 6.05 -2.11 -6.51
C LYS A 3 4.94 -3.14 -6.30
N CYS A 4 4.86 -3.72 -5.11
CA CYS A 4 3.84 -4.73 -4.79
C CYS A 4 2.42 -4.15 -4.85
N ALA A 5 2.22 -2.90 -4.39
CA ALA A 5 0.94 -2.22 -4.48
C ALA A 5 0.54 -1.98 -5.94
N TRP A 6 1.45 -1.43 -6.75
CA TRP A 6 1.20 -1.21 -8.17
C TRP A 6 0.87 -2.50 -8.91
N GLU A 7 1.72 -3.52 -8.77
CA GLU A 7 1.50 -4.83 -9.39
C GLU A 7 0.19 -5.49 -8.95
N THR A 8 -0.30 -5.19 -7.73
CA THR A 8 -1.60 -5.67 -7.25
C THR A 8 -2.74 -4.95 -7.93
N ILE A 9 -2.69 -3.61 -7.96
CA ILE A 9 -3.74 -2.77 -8.56
C ILE A 9 -3.84 -3.01 -10.06
N ASP A 10 -2.71 -3.04 -10.75
CA ASP A 10 -2.64 -3.23 -12.20
C ASP A 10 -3.18 -4.62 -12.60
N GLU A 11 -2.79 -5.68 -11.89
CA GLU A 11 -3.28 -7.04 -12.17
C GLU A 11 -4.78 -7.16 -11.91
N ILE A 12 -5.28 -6.58 -10.82
CA ILE A 12 -6.71 -6.63 -10.48
C ILE A 12 -7.55 -5.81 -11.46
N ALA A 13 -7.06 -4.64 -11.92
CA ALA A 13 -7.76 -3.81 -12.90
C ALA A 13 -7.93 -4.51 -14.26
N GLN A 14 -7.00 -5.39 -14.61
CA GLN A 14 -7.03 -6.17 -15.85
C GLN A 14 -7.78 -7.51 -15.70
N ASP A 15 -8.14 -7.90 -14.47
CA ASP A 15 -8.84 -9.16 -14.20
C ASP A 15 -10.30 -9.09 -14.70
N PRO A 16 -10.73 -10.01 -15.60
CA PRO A 16 -12.11 -10.06 -16.09
C PRO A 16 -13.16 -10.14 -14.98
N ARG A 17 -12.81 -10.73 -13.83
CA ARG A 17 -13.71 -10.83 -12.66
C ARG A 17 -14.05 -9.47 -12.05
N GLN A 18 -13.24 -8.44 -12.30
CA GLN A 18 -13.50 -7.06 -11.88
C GLN A 18 -14.24 -6.23 -12.93
N GLN A 19 -14.50 -6.79 -14.12
CA GLN A 19 -15.26 -6.17 -15.23
C GLN A 19 -14.67 -4.88 -15.83
N MET A 20 -13.55 -4.40 -15.30
CA MET A 20 -12.85 -3.21 -15.77
C MET A 20 -12.00 -3.51 -17.02
N MET A 21 -11.17 -4.56 -16.96
CA MET A 21 -10.33 -5.05 -18.05
C MET A 21 -9.57 -3.93 -18.77
N ALA A 22 -8.98 -3.02 -17.99
CA ALA A 22 -8.35 -1.81 -18.51
C ALA A 22 -7.06 -1.49 -17.76
N LYS A 23 -6.14 -0.81 -18.44
CA LYS A 23 -4.93 -0.27 -17.85
C LYS A 23 -5.29 0.94 -16.98
N THR A 24 -5.16 0.80 -15.67
CA THR A 24 -5.46 1.87 -14.72
C THR A 24 -4.22 2.73 -14.39
N GLY A 25 -4.36 3.61 -13.40
CA GLY A 25 -3.27 4.39 -12.81
C GLY A 25 -3.28 4.30 -11.29
N MET A 26 -2.22 4.76 -10.63
CA MET A 26 -2.17 4.83 -9.18
C MET A 26 -1.25 5.96 -8.72
N THR A 27 -1.74 6.79 -7.81
CA THR A 27 -0.90 7.66 -6.98
C THR A 27 -0.78 7.02 -5.60
N ALA A 28 0.45 6.84 -5.10
CA ALA A 28 0.69 6.19 -3.81
C ALA A 28 1.58 7.04 -2.91
N ILE A 29 1.24 7.11 -1.63
CA ILE A 29 2.00 7.82 -0.58
C ILE A 29 2.32 6.85 0.55
N LEU A 30 3.57 6.87 1.01
CA LEU A 30 4.03 6.07 2.16
C LEU A 30 3.91 6.88 3.46
N HIS A 31 3.22 6.30 4.43
CA HIS A 31 3.26 6.75 5.81
C HIS A 31 3.91 5.69 6.69
N THR A 32 4.75 6.13 7.61
CA THR A 32 5.53 5.25 8.48
C THR A 32 5.09 5.25 9.94
N TRP A 33 4.22 6.20 10.33
CA TRP A 33 3.83 6.41 11.72
C TRP A 33 2.33 6.60 11.86
N THR A 34 1.77 6.07 12.96
CA THR A 34 0.41 6.43 13.39
C THR A 34 0.40 7.83 14.01
N LEU A 35 -0.81 8.38 14.23
CA LEU A 35 -0.97 9.60 15.02
C LEU A 35 -0.34 9.50 16.42
N LYS A 36 -0.27 8.30 17.01
CA LYS A 36 0.37 8.05 18.32
C LYS A 36 1.89 7.83 18.23
N LEU A 37 2.52 8.09 17.07
CA LEU A 37 3.96 7.87 16.81
C LEU A 37 4.41 6.41 16.97
N LEU A 38 3.49 5.47 16.83
CA LEU A 38 3.82 4.05 16.69
C LEU A 38 4.23 3.76 15.25
N TYR A 39 5.32 2.99 15.08
CA TYR A 39 5.80 2.57 13.77
C TYR A 39 4.73 1.71 13.08
N HIS A 40 4.26 2.18 11.93
CA HIS A 40 3.17 1.59 11.17
C HIS A 40 3.32 1.93 9.68
N PRO A 41 4.24 1.27 8.94
CA PRO A 41 4.43 1.51 7.52
C PRO A 41 3.23 1.04 6.71
N HIS A 42 2.57 1.96 6.00
CA HIS A 42 1.43 1.69 5.14
C HIS A 42 1.40 2.63 3.93
N LEU A 43 0.77 2.17 2.85
CA LEU A 43 0.56 2.97 1.65
C LEU A 43 -0.89 3.46 1.59
N HIS A 44 -1.05 4.73 1.22
CA HIS A 44 -2.31 5.27 0.75
C HIS A 44 -2.27 5.34 -0.76
N CYS A 45 -3.21 4.66 -1.41
CA CYS A 45 -3.31 4.64 -2.87
C CYS A 45 -4.60 5.33 -3.31
N ILE A 46 -4.48 6.25 -4.27
CA ILE A 46 -5.59 6.80 -5.04
C ILE A 46 -5.54 6.12 -6.41
N VAL A 47 -6.65 5.47 -6.77
CA VAL A 47 -6.78 4.72 -8.01
C VAL A 47 -7.99 5.29 -8.75
N PRO A 48 -7.88 5.62 -10.05
CA PRO A 48 -9.02 6.05 -10.84
C PRO A 48 -10.10 4.96 -10.87
N ALA A 49 -11.37 5.35 -10.86
CA ALA A 49 -12.50 4.42 -11.03
C ALA A 49 -12.66 3.97 -12.50
N GLY A 50 -11.56 3.89 -13.24
CA GLY A 50 -11.51 3.62 -14.66
C GLY A 50 -10.08 3.46 -15.17
N GLY A 51 -9.97 3.14 -16.44
CA GLY A 51 -8.69 2.89 -17.10
C GLY A 51 -8.84 2.91 -18.61
N ILE A 52 -7.72 2.77 -19.31
CA ILE A 52 -7.66 2.77 -20.77
C ILE A 52 -7.67 1.33 -21.26
N ASP A 53 -8.59 0.98 -22.16
CA ASP A 53 -8.62 -0.36 -22.78
C ASP A 53 -7.62 -0.49 -23.94
N LYS A 54 -7.62 -1.66 -24.59
CA LYS A 54 -6.74 -1.94 -25.74
C LYS A 54 -7.01 -1.06 -26.96
N SER A 55 -8.19 -0.45 -27.04
CA SER A 55 -8.61 0.47 -28.11
C SER A 55 -8.35 1.93 -27.74
N ASN A 56 -7.59 2.19 -26.67
CA ASN A 56 -7.34 3.52 -26.11
C ASN A 56 -8.60 4.26 -25.63
N GLN A 57 -9.68 3.53 -25.32
CA GLN A 57 -10.91 4.12 -24.82
C GLN A 57 -11.00 4.04 -23.29
N TRP A 58 -11.59 5.05 -22.68
CA TRP A 58 -11.82 5.06 -21.24
C TRP A 58 -12.93 4.06 -20.87
N LYS A 59 -12.60 3.11 -20.01
CA LYS A 59 -13.52 2.18 -19.36
C LYS A 59 -13.72 2.61 -17.91
N THR A 60 -14.94 2.97 -17.57
CA THR A 60 -15.34 3.16 -16.17
C THR A 60 -15.67 1.81 -15.53
N ASN A 61 -15.38 1.65 -14.25
CA ASN A 61 -15.85 0.50 -13.47
C ASN A 61 -17.39 0.46 -13.46
N LYS A 62 -17.98 -0.70 -13.80
CA LYS A 62 -19.43 -0.93 -13.83
C LYS A 62 -20.04 -1.29 -12.46
N GLY A 63 -19.21 -1.39 -11.41
CA GLY A 63 -19.68 -1.72 -10.06
C GLY A 63 -20.65 -0.69 -9.46
N LYS A 64 -21.40 -1.09 -8.43
CA LYS A 64 -22.44 -0.28 -7.74
C LYS A 64 -21.91 0.96 -6.97
N GLY A 65 -20.66 1.37 -7.19
CA GLY A 65 -20.05 2.57 -6.57
C GLY A 65 -19.57 2.40 -5.12
N ASP A 66 -19.75 1.24 -4.49
CA ASP A 66 -19.36 1.03 -3.09
C ASP A 66 -17.84 0.82 -2.90
N PHE A 67 -17.19 0.17 -3.86
CA PHE A 67 -15.74 -0.02 -3.87
C PHE A 67 -15.26 -0.35 -5.30
N LEU A 68 -14.02 0.04 -5.61
CA LEU A 68 -13.42 -0.22 -6.92
C LEU A 68 -13.04 -1.70 -7.10
N PHE A 69 -12.49 -2.33 -6.07
CA PHE A 69 -12.03 -3.72 -6.10
C PHE A 69 -12.48 -4.49 -4.86
N TYR A 70 -12.72 -5.79 -5.03
CA TYR A 70 -13.04 -6.67 -3.90
C TYR A 70 -11.86 -6.74 -2.90
N VAL A 71 -12.07 -6.22 -1.69
CA VAL A 71 -11.02 -6.03 -0.67
C VAL A 71 -10.22 -7.29 -0.38
N PRO A 72 -10.82 -8.48 -0.17
CA PRO A 72 -10.06 -9.70 0.07
C PRO A 72 -9.15 -10.10 -1.12
N ALA A 73 -9.56 -9.81 -2.36
CA ALA A 73 -8.72 -10.07 -3.53
C ALA A 73 -7.47 -9.18 -3.51
N VAL A 74 -7.63 -7.88 -3.22
CA VAL A 74 -6.53 -6.93 -3.10
C VAL A 74 -5.57 -7.33 -1.98
N ALA A 75 -6.11 -7.64 -0.80
CA ALA A 75 -5.31 -8.05 0.36
C ALA A 75 -4.48 -9.32 0.08
N ASN A 76 -5.11 -10.35 -0.50
CA ASN A 76 -4.45 -11.62 -0.80
C ASN A 76 -3.38 -11.47 -1.89
N LYS A 77 -3.67 -10.72 -2.98
CA LYS A 77 -2.70 -10.47 -4.05
C LYS A 77 -1.52 -9.64 -3.54
N PHE A 78 -1.78 -8.59 -2.75
CA PHE A 78 -0.73 -7.80 -2.15
C PHE A 78 0.17 -8.64 -1.24
N ARG A 79 -0.42 -9.46 -0.35
CA ARG A 79 0.33 -10.39 0.51
C ARG A 79 1.23 -11.30 -0.32
N GLY A 80 0.68 -11.96 -1.33
CA GLY A 80 1.44 -12.87 -2.20
C GLY A 80 2.61 -12.19 -2.89
N LYS A 81 2.37 -11.02 -3.51
CA LYS A 81 3.42 -10.25 -4.19
C LYS A 81 4.49 -9.74 -3.22
N PHE A 82 4.07 -9.19 -2.09
CA PHE A 82 4.99 -8.69 -1.07
C PHE A 82 5.90 -9.81 -0.55
N MET A 83 5.31 -10.95 -0.16
CA MET A 83 6.06 -12.10 0.32
C MET A 83 7.01 -12.66 -0.75
N CYS A 84 6.58 -12.70 -2.02
CA CYS A 84 7.42 -13.15 -3.12
C CYS A 84 8.64 -12.25 -3.33
N HIS A 85 8.45 -10.93 -3.43
CA HIS A 85 9.56 -9.98 -3.58
C HIS A 85 10.47 -9.99 -2.36
N LEU A 86 9.90 -9.97 -1.15
CA LEU A 86 10.66 -10.01 0.09
C LEU A 86 11.52 -11.29 0.17
N HIS A 87 10.98 -12.44 -0.24
CA HIS A 87 11.75 -13.68 -0.26
C HIS A 87 12.86 -13.69 -1.32
N ARG A 88 12.64 -13.11 -2.51
CA ARG A 88 13.71 -12.97 -3.49
C ARG A 88 14.86 -12.12 -2.97
N TYR A 89 14.58 -11.03 -2.26
CA TYR A 89 15.61 -10.20 -1.64
C TYR A 89 16.41 -10.97 -0.59
N TYR A 90 15.74 -11.82 0.18
CA TYR A 90 16.41 -12.73 1.12
C TYR A 90 17.33 -13.72 0.38
N GLN A 91 16.81 -14.44 -0.61
CA GLN A 91 17.56 -15.45 -1.36
C GLN A 91 18.75 -14.87 -2.13
N SER A 92 18.62 -13.65 -2.65
CA SER A 92 19.69 -12.99 -3.40
C SER A 92 20.69 -12.25 -2.49
N GLY A 93 20.62 -12.40 -1.16
CA GLY A 93 21.49 -11.69 -0.21
C GLY A 93 21.32 -10.16 -0.20
N LYS A 94 20.25 -9.62 -0.79
CA LYS A 94 20.00 -8.18 -0.87
C LYS A 94 19.21 -7.64 0.33
N LEU A 95 18.61 -8.52 1.12
CA LEU A 95 17.95 -8.15 2.36
C LEU A 95 19.00 -7.76 3.40
N LYS A 96 19.12 -6.46 3.66
CA LYS A 96 19.98 -5.93 4.73
C LYS A 96 19.21 -6.00 6.05
N ALA A 97 19.79 -6.67 7.04
CA ALA A 97 19.28 -6.71 8.40
C ALA A 97 20.43 -6.46 9.38
N ALA A 98 20.17 -5.69 10.43
CA ALA A 98 21.20 -5.22 11.37
C ALA A 98 20.65 -5.11 12.79
N GLY A 99 21.56 -5.03 13.77
CA GLY A 99 21.20 -5.00 15.19
C GLY A 99 20.25 -6.14 15.56
N LYS A 100 19.12 -5.81 16.21
CA LYS A 100 18.09 -6.79 16.62
C LYS A 100 17.47 -7.58 15.46
N THR A 101 17.58 -7.10 14.22
CA THR A 101 17.03 -7.77 13.03
C THR A 101 18.03 -8.69 12.33
N ALA A 102 19.32 -8.68 12.68
CA ALA A 102 20.33 -9.51 12.04
C ALA A 102 20.01 -11.02 12.08
N VAL A 103 19.31 -11.46 13.14
CA VAL A 103 18.82 -12.85 13.28
C VAL A 103 17.92 -13.29 12.12
N LEU A 104 17.28 -12.36 11.40
CA LEU A 104 16.43 -12.67 10.25
C LEU A 104 17.21 -13.25 9.07
N LEU A 105 18.54 -13.08 9.03
CA LEU A 105 19.38 -13.69 7.98
C LEU A 105 19.54 -15.21 8.19
N ASN A 106 19.33 -15.71 9.41
CA ASN A 106 19.34 -17.13 9.70
C ASN A 106 18.16 -17.84 8.98
N PRO A 107 18.41 -18.90 8.18
CA PRO A 107 17.36 -19.59 7.42
C PRO A 107 16.18 -20.12 8.24
N LYS A 108 16.44 -20.61 9.47
CA LYS A 108 15.40 -21.14 10.36
C LYS A 108 14.50 -20.02 10.87
N VAL A 109 15.09 -18.91 11.30
CA VAL A 109 14.36 -17.71 11.76
C VAL A 109 13.58 -17.08 10.60
N TRP A 110 14.19 -17.04 9.41
CA TRP A 110 13.54 -16.55 8.21
C TRP A 110 12.28 -17.36 7.85
N GLN A 111 12.37 -18.69 7.89
CA GLN A 111 11.24 -19.55 7.60
C GLN A 111 10.12 -19.37 8.64
N GLN A 112 10.45 -19.27 9.93
CA GLN A 112 9.49 -18.96 10.98
C GLN A 112 8.78 -17.61 10.75
N LEU A 113 9.53 -16.58 10.34
CA LEU A 113 8.95 -15.28 9.99
C LEU A 113 8.00 -15.41 8.80
N LYS A 114 8.40 -16.12 7.74
CA LYS A 114 7.53 -16.37 6.57
C LYS A 114 6.21 -17.02 6.99
N ASP A 115 6.28 -18.09 7.77
CA ASP A 115 5.08 -18.82 8.20
C ASP A 115 4.15 -17.93 9.03
N LYS A 116 4.72 -17.11 9.92
CA LYS A 116 3.97 -16.12 10.71
C LYS A 116 3.31 -15.07 9.80
N LEU A 117 4.02 -14.54 8.81
CA LEU A 117 3.51 -13.53 7.90
C LEU A 117 2.39 -14.07 7.00
N TYR A 118 2.46 -15.34 6.58
CA TYR A 118 1.38 -15.98 5.82
C TYR A 118 0.13 -16.22 6.65
N LYS A 119 0.28 -16.56 7.95
CA LYS A 119 -0.83 -16.74 8.89
C LYS A 119 -1.44 -15.42 9.37
N THR A 120 -0.72 -14.31 9.25
CA THR A 120 -1.22 -12.99 9.64
C THR A 120 -2.31 -12.53 8.68
N ASN A 121 -3.36 -11.89 9.20
CA ASN A 121 -4.38 -11.24 8.38
C ASN A 121 -3.82 -9.92 7.82
N TRP A 122 -3.70 -9.83 6.50
CA TRP A 122 -3.27 -8.61 5.82
C TRP A 122 -4.48 -7.74 5.55
N VAL A 123 -4.51 -6.56 6.15
CA VAL A 123 -5.66 -5.65 6.05
C VAL A 123 -5.41 -4.65 4.93
N VAL A 124 -6.36 -4.56 4.01
CA VAL A 124 -6.48 -3.48 3.02
C VAL A 124 -7.83 -2.82 3.24
N ASN A 125 -7.90 -1.50 3.05
CA ASN A 125 -9.15 -0.76 3.10
C ASN A 125 -9.39 -0.11 1.73
N CYS A 126 -10.51 -0.46 1.09
CA CYS A 126 -10.98 0.21 -0.11
C CYS A 126 -12.17 1.09 0.28
N LYS A 127 -12.05 2.39 0.04
CA LYS A 127 -13.12 3.36 0.28
C LYS A 127 -13.85 3.70 -1.02
N LYS A 128 -15.06 4.26 -0.88
CA LYS A 128 -15.84 4.81 -1.97
C LYS A 128 -15.05 5.87 -2.76
N PRO A 129 -15.38 6.08 -4.05
CA PRO A 129 -14.79 7.14 -4.85
C PRO A 129 -14.91 8.51 -4.17
N PHE A 130 -13.95 9.39 -4.44
CA PHE A 130 -14.03 10.79 -4.02
C PHE A 130 -15.20 11.48 -4.71
N LYS A 131 -15.80 12.47 -4.04
CA LYS A 131 -16.94 13.24 -4.58
C LYS A 131 -16.57 14.17 -5.74
N GLY A 132 -15.29 14.49 -5.91
CA GLY A 132 -14.77 15.38 -6.96
C GLY A 132 -13.24 15.56 -6.88
N PRO A 133 -12.64 16.19 -7.90
CA PRO A 133 -11.19 16.44 -7.96
C PRO A 133 -10.67 17.30 -6.81
N GLU A 134 -11.47 18.22 -6.28
CA GLU A 134 -11.12 19.08 -5.13
C GLU A 134 -10.86 18.22 -3.89
N THR A 135 -11.66 17.17 -3.68
CA THR A 135 -11.47 16.25 -2.55
C THR A 135 -10.22 15.39 -2.71
N VAL A 136 -9.83 15.07 -3.95
CA VAL A 136 -8.58 14.38 -4.24
C VAL A 136 -7.39 15.28 -3.91
N ILE A 137 -7.44 16.55 -4.33
CA ILE A 137 -6.41 17.54 -4.02
C ILE A 137 -6.30 17.76 -2.51
N GLU A 138 -7.43 17.92 -1.80
CA GLU A 138 -7.44 18.07 -0.36
C GLU A 138 -6.87 16.84 0.35
N TYR A 139 -7.24 15.63 -0.10
CA TYR A 139 -6.69 14.38 0.42
C TYR A 139 -5.17 14.36 0.26
N LEU A 140 -4.67 14.60 -0.95
CA LEU A 140 -3.23 14.63 -1.23
C LEU A 140 -2.54 15.71 -0.39
N GLY A 141 -3.10 16.91 -0.32
CA GLY A 141 -2.59 18.03 0.47
C GLY A 141 -2.42 17.68 1.95
N ARG A 142 -3.40 16.98 2.55
CA ARG A 142 -3.30 16.53 3.94
C ARG A 142 -2.13 15.57 4.17
N TYR A 143 -1.78 14.74 3.21
CA TYR A 143 -0.71 13.75 3.36
C TYR A 143 0.67 14.24 2.91
N THR A 144 0.73 15.26 2.05
CA THR A 144 1.98 15.91 1.67
C THR A 144 2.37 17.04 2.62
N HIS A 145 1.40 17.76 3.21
CA HIS A 145 1.67 18.96 4.02
C HIS A 145 1.45 18.78 5.54
N LYS A 146 0.71 17.77 6.01
CA LYS A 146 0.71 17.47 7.46
C LYS A 146 1.93 16.62 7.81
N ILE A 147 2.93 17.29 8.35
CA ILE A 147 4.12 16.69 8.95
C ILE A 147 3.77 15.75 10.12
N ALA A 148 4.66 14.78 10.39
CA ALA A 148 4.47 13.74 11.43
C ALA A 148 4.16 14.30 12.84
N ILE A 149 4.61 15.52 13.15
CA ILE A 149 4.31 16.25 14.38
C ILE A 149 3.90 17.66 14.00
N SER A 150 2.63 18.00 14.20
CA SER A 150 2.13 19.37 14.05
C SER A 150 2.65 20.28 15.18
N LYS A 151 2.78 21.59 14.91
CA LYS A 151 3.26 22.59 15.90
C LYS A 151 2.56 22.49 17.26
N TYR A 152 1.25 22.29 17.28
CA TYR A 152 0.45 22.18 18.52
C TYR A 152 0.71 20.90 19.34
N ARG A 153 1.40 19.90 18.79
CA ARG A 153 1.79 18.69 19.52
C ARG A 153 3.15 18.82 20.21
N ILE A 154 3.87 19.92 19.97
CA ILE A 154 5.12 20.23 20.66
C ILE A 154 4.74 20.78 22.04
N LYS A 155 4.92 19.96 23.09
CA LYS A 155 4.63 20.38 24.47
C LYS A 155 5.76 21.18 25.12
N LYS A 156 7.01 20.85 24.79
CA LYS A 156 8.21 21.51 25.31
C LYS A 156 9.38 21.26 24.36
N LEU A 157 10.21 22.26 24.12
CA LEU A 157 11.52 22.13 23.47
C LEU A 157 12.58 22.15 24.58
N HIS A 158 13.49 21.17 24.61
CA HIS A 158 14.72 21.30 25.38
C HIS A 158 15.84 21.57 24.40
N ILE A 159 16.48 22.73 24.55
CA ILE A 159 17.68 23.09 23.83
C ILE A 159 18.82 22.76 24.79
N GLN A 160 19.68 21.81 24.42
CA GLN A 160 20.95 21.60 25.11
C GLN A 160 21.97 22.57 24.52
N PRO A 161 22.83 23.19 25.37
CA PRO A 161 23.85 24.13 24.94
C PRO A 161 24.90 23.48 24.02
#